data_AF-A0A2S8BKI9-F1
#
_entry.id   AF-A0A2S8BKI9-F1
#
_cell.length_a   1.000
_cell.length_b   1.000
_cell.length_c   1.000
_cell.angle_alpha   90.00
_cell.angle_beta   90.00
_cell.angle_gamma   90.00
#
_symmetry.space_group_name_H-M   'P 1'
#
loop_
_entity.id
_entity.type
_entity.pdbx_description
1 polymer ?
#
loop_
_entity_poly.entity_id
_entity_poly.type
_entity_poly.pdbx_seq_one_letter_code
_entity_poly.pdbx_strand_id
1 'polypeptide(L)' 'MGVGRPYAYGLALGGTDGVVHVLRSLLAEADLIMAVDGYPTLKDLTPEALRRVD' A
#
# COMPACT_ATOMS: atom_id res chain seq x y z
N MET A 1 -2.03 -7.97 -4.04
CA MET A 1 -0.56 -7.88 -4.14
C MET A 1 0.06 -8.43 -2.86
N GLY A 2 1.17 -9.18 -2.93
CA GLY A 2 1.88 -9.69 -1.75
C GLY A 2 3.07 -8.79 -1.37
N VAL A 3 3.38 -8.70 -0.06
CA VAL A 3 4.50 -7.87 0.46
C VAL A 3 5.69 -8.78 0.78
N GLY A 4 6.81 -8.58 0.08
CA GLY A 4 8.04 -9.39 0.22
C GLY A 4 9.07 -8.79 1.17
N ARG A 5 10.13 -8.19 0.63
CA ARG A 5 11.26 -7.64 1.40
C ARG A 5 10.84 -6.64 2.52
N PRO A 6 9.87 -5.73 2.31
CA PRO A 6 9.46 -4.81 3.37
C PRO A 6 8.95 -5.53 4.64
N TYR A 7 8.25 -6.66 4.47
CA TYR A 7 7.82 -7.49 5.60
C TYR A 7 9.03 -8.03 6.39
N ALA A 8 10.04 -8.56 5.70
CA ALA A 8 11.24 -9.08 6.35
C ALA A 8 12.05 -7.98 7.07
N TYR A 9 12.03 -6.75 6.56
CA TYR A 9 12.67 -5.60 7.21
C TYR A 9 11.93 -5.19 8.48
N GLY A 10 10.59 -5.12 8.45
CA GLY A 10 9.79 -4.91 9.65
C GLY A 10 10.07 -5.98 10.71
N LEU A 11 10.13 -7.24 10.27
CA LEU A 11 10.45 -8.37 11.15
C LEU A 11 11.84 -8.25 11.78
N ALA A 12 12.86 -7.88 11.00
CA ALA A 12 14.22 -7.73 11.49
C ALA A 12 14.40 -6.57 12.48
N LEU A 13 13.68 -5.45 12.28
CA LEU A 13 13.84 -4.23 13.07
C LEU A 13 12.96 -4.18 14.32
N GLY A 14 11.79 -4.82 14.29
CA GLY A 14 10.79 -4.70 15.35
C GLY A 14 9.95 -5.95 15.57
N GLY A 15 10.39 -7.11 15.07
CA GLY A 15 9.63 -8.35 15.20
C GLY A 15 8.22 -8.22 14.59
N THR A 16 7.23 -8.80 15.27
CA THR A 16 5.83 -8.74 14.84
C THR A 16 5.30 -7.30 14.77
N ASP A 17 5.68 -6.44 15.73
CA ASP A 17 5.20 -5.06 15.74
C ASP A 17 5.77 -4.25 14.56
N GLY A 18 7.03 -4.51 14.20
CA GLY A 18 7.63 -3.93 13.00
C GLY A 18 6.96 -4.39 11.71
N VAL A 19 6.56 -5.66 11.61
CA VAL A 19 5.75 -6.16 10.49
C VAL A 19 4.40 -5.46 10.42
N VAL A 20 3.67 -5.40 11.54
CA VAL A 20 2.35 -4.76 11.62
C VAL A 20 2.46 -3.29 11.22
N HIS A 21 3.50 -2.60 11.69
CA HIS A 21 3.79 -1.23 11.32
C HIS A 21 3.97 -1.06 9.80
N VAL A 22 4.79 -1.90 9.16
CA VAL A 22 5.01 -1.85 7.71
C VAL A 22 3.69 -2.07 6.95
N LEU A 23 2.91 -3.09 7.32
CA LEU A 23 1.65 -3.38 6.64
C LEU A 23 0.63 -2.25 6.81
N ARG A 24 0.51 -1.67 8.02
CA ARG A 24 -0.38 -0.53 8.25
C ARG A 24 0.05 0.70 7.47
N SER A 25 1.35 0.96 7.37
CA SER A 25 1.87 2.10 6.62
C SER A 25 1.55 1.98 5.13
N LEU A 26 1.78 0.80 4.54
CA LEU A 26 1.43 0.55 3.13
C LEU A 26 -0.07 0.68 2.86
N LEU A 27 -0.91 0.17 3.76
CA LEU A 27 -2.37 0.29 3.63
C LEU A 27 -2.82 1.75 3.76
N ALA A 28 -2.26 2.50 4.72
CA ALA A 28 -2.58 3.91 4.90
C ALA A 28 -2.15 4.77 3.71
N GLU A 29 -0.98 4.51 3.13
CA GLU A 29 -0.53 5.21 1.93
C GLU A 29 -1.45 4.94 0.74
N ALA A 30 -1.83 3.67 0.51
CA ALA A 30 -2.77 3.32 -0.56
C ALA A 30 -4.15 3.98 -0.36
N ASP A 31 -4.67 3.98 0.88
CA ASP A 31 -5.92 4.64 1.24
C ASP A 31 -5.85 6.16 1.00
N LEU A 32 -4.75 6.80 1.38
CA LEU A 32 -4.53 8.23 1.16
C LEU A 32 -4.48 8.59 -0.33
N ILE A 33 -3.76 7.81 -1.14
CA ILE A 33 -3.70 8.02 -2.59
C ILE A 33 -5.09 7.87 -3.21
N MET A 34 -5.82 6.81 -2.84
CA MET A 34 -7.18 6.58 -3.31
C MET A 34 -8.13 7.72 -2.91
N ALA A 35 -8.03 8.21 -1.67
CA ALA A 35 -8.85 9.31 -1.19
C ALA A 35 -8.55 10.63 -1.92
N VAL A 36 -7.27 10.93 -2.17
CA VAL A 36 -6.83 12.15 -2.86
C VAL A 36 -7.21 12.12 -4.34
N ASP A 37 -7.04 10.98 -5.00
CA ASP A 37 -7.32 10.83 -6.43
C ASP A 37 -8.80 10.55 -6.74
N GLY A 38 -9.64 10.37 -5.71
CA GLY A 38 -11.09 10.25 -5.84
C GLY A 38 -11.60 8.84 -6.15
N TYR A 39 -10.89 7.81 -5.68
CA TYR A 39 -11.26 6.40 -5.79
C TYR A 39 -11.81 5.86 -4.45
N PRO A 40 -13.11 6.02 -4.14
CA PRO A 40 -13.64 5.71 -2.81
C PRO A 40 -13.66 4.20 -2.49
N THR A 41 -13.62 3.34 -3.51
CA THR A 41 -13.57 1.90 -3.34
C THR A 41 -12.60 1.26 -4.34
N LEU A 42 -12.20 0.02 -4.05
CA LEU A 42 -11.38 -0.78 -4.97
C LEU A 42 -12.06 -1.02 -6.34
N LYS A 43 -13.39 -0.92 -6.43
CA LYS A 43 -14.11 -1.08 -7.70
C LYS A 43 -13.96 0.13 -8.62
N ASP A 44 -13.68 1.29 -8.04
CA ASP A 44 -13.47 2.53 -8.78
C ASP A 44 -12.04 2.63 -9.33
N LEU A 45 -11.11 1.80 -8.82
CA LEU A 45 -9.73 1.71 -9.27
C LEU A 45 -9.61 0.72 -10.44
N THR A 46 -9.88 1.21 -11.65
CA THR A 46 -9.86 0.42 -12.89
C THR A 46 -8.63 0.71 -13.76
N PRO A 47 -8.31 -0.10 -14.79
CA PRO A 47 -7.17 0.18 -15.68
C PRO A 47 -7.21 1.55 -16.36
N GLU A 48 -8.40 2.13 -16.55
CA GLU A 48 -8.59 3.49 -17.10
C GLU A 48 -8.00 4.58 -16.19
N ALA A 49 -7.77 4.30 -14.91
CA ALA A 49 -7.08 5.20 -13.98
C ALA A 49 -5.58 5.35 -14.29
N LEU A 50 -5.00 4.43 -15.06
CA LEU A 50 -3.56 4.41 -15.35
C LEU A 50 -3.26 5.09 -16.68
N ARG A 51 -2.23 5.97 -16.66
CA ARG A 51 -1.60 6.48 -17.89
C ARG A 51 -0.17 5.96 -17.99
N ARG A 52 0.29 5.68 -19.20
CA ARG A 52 1.71 5.45 -19.43
C ARG A 52 2.46 6.77 -19.25
N VAL A 53 3.52 6.75 -18.45
CA VAL A 53 4.45 7.85 -18.31
C VAL A 53 5.71 7.44 -19.06
N ASP A 54 6.18 8.30 -19.96
CA ASP A 54 7.38 8.10 -20.76
C ASP A 54 8.67 8.30 -19.95
#